data_AF-A0A1I6VKG3-F1
#
_entry.id   AF-A0A1I6VKG3-F1
#
_cell.length_a   1.000
_cell.length_b   1.000
_cell.length_c   1.000
_cell.angle_alpha   90.00
_cell.angle_beta   90.00
_cell.angle_gamma   90.00
#
_symmetry.space_group_name_H-M   'P 1'
#
loop_
_entity.id
_entity.type
_entity.pdbx_description
1 polymer ?
#
loop_
_entity_poly.entity_id
_entity_poly.type
_entity_poly.pdbx_seq_one_letter_code
_entity_poly.pdbx_strand_id
1 'polypeptide(L)'
;MDMQLTVKIVHMISVTLLIGVVIARAFTLFVGVQGNQPNPVARKLFVALQHLSMTLIVLTGLTSLVIKNFEVQSWFYAKVVLFLVLFSSLMKAYKKDDRILLVQRRAGLAIAMVALMAIIGLVMVKPNFG
;
A
#
# COMPACT_ATOMS: atom_id res chain seq x y z
N MET A 1 11.73 -19.21 17.40
CA MET A 1 11.63 -17.75 17.24
C MET A 1 10.32 -17.32 17.87
N ASP A 2 10.30 -16.19 18.60
CA ASP A 2 9.07 -15.65 19.17
C ASP A 2 8.02 -15.38 18.05
N MET A 3 6.74 -15.67 18.34
CA MET A 3 5.67 -15.55 17.34
C MET A 3 5.46 -14.10 16.92
N GLN A 4 5.52 -13.17 17.88
CA GLN A 4 5.40 -11.73 17.60
C GLN A 4 6.56 -11.23 16.74
N LEU A 5 7.78 -11.69 17.02
CA LEU A 5 8.96 -11.39 16.19
C LEU A 5 8.81 -11.90 14.76
N THR A 6 8.33 -13.13 14.58
CA THR A 6 8.12 -13.74 13.26
C THR A 6 7.12 -12.95 12.43
N VAL A 7 5.96 -12.62 13.02
CA VAL A 7 4.91 -11.82 12.38
C VAL A 7 5.44 -10.44 11.98
N LYS A 8 6.23 -9.79 12.86
CA LYS A 8 6.84 -8.49 12.58
C LYS A 8 7.80 -8.55 11.38
N ILE A 9 8.64 -9.58 11.28
CA ILE A 9 9.57 -9.75 10.15
C ILE A 9 8.81 -9.89 8.84
N VAL A 10 7.81 -10.79 8.79
CA VAL A 10 6.98 -10.98 7.59
C VAL A 10 6.24 -9.70 7.20
N HIS A 11 5.71 -8.96 8.18
CA HIS A 11 5.05 -7.67 7.94
C HIS A 11 6.01 -6.66 7.30
N MET A 12 7.22 -6.50 7.85
CA MET A 12 8.22 -5.57 7.32
C MET A 12 8.65 -5.92 5.90
N ILE A 13 8.90 -7.20 5.61
CA ILE A 13 9.22 -7.68 4.26
C ILE A 13 8.06 -7.36 3.29
N SER A 14 6.82 -7.59 3.73
CA SER A 14 5.62 -7.33 2.92
C SER A 14 5.44 -5.84 2.62
N VAL A 15 5.71 -4.96 3.59
CA VAL A 15 5.71 -3.51 3.40
C VAL A 15 6.79 -3.09 2.41
N THR A 16 8.02 -3.60 2.54
CA THR A 16 9.10 -3.31 1.60
C THR A 16 8.75 -3.76 0.18
N LEU A 17 8.17 -4.95 0.03
CA LEU A 17 7.68 -5.45 -1.25
C LEU A 17 6.58 -4.52 -1.82
N LEU A 18 5.62 -4.09 -1.00
CA LEU A 18 4.57 -3.18 -1.43
C LEU A 18 5.15 -1.86 -1.96
N ILE A 19 6.12 -1.26 -1.24
CA ILE A 19 6.79 -0.02 -1.65
C ILE A 19 7.45 -0.20 -3.03
N GLY A 20 8.24 -1.27 -3.19
CA GLY A 20 8.91 -1.56 -4.46
C GLY A 20 7.92 -1.72 -5.62
N VAL A 21 6.81 -2.44 -5.39
CA VAL A 21 5.77 -2.66 -6.40
C VAL A 21 5.02 -1.38 -6.72
N VAL A 22 4.68 -0.54 -5.73
CA VAL A 22 4.01 0.75 -5.97
C VAL A 22 4.89 1.66 -6.84
N ILE A 23 6.19 1.72 -6.55
CA ILE A 23 7.16 2.49 -7.36
C ILE A 23 7.26 1.92 -8.78
N ALA A 24 7.44 0.59 -8.92
CA ALA A 24 7.50 -0.06 -10.23
C ALA A 24 6.22 0.20 -11.06
N ARG A 25 5.06 0.11 -10.42
CA ARG A 25 3.78 0.41 -11.07
C ARG A 25 3.62 1.88 -11.38
N ALA A 26 4.15 2.79 -10.58
CA ALA A 26 4.14 4.22 -10.86
C ALA A 26 4.74 4.50 -12.24
N PHE A 27 5.91 3.91 -12.54
CA PHE A 27 6.55 4.05 -13.85
C PHE A 27 5.64 3.64 -15.02
N THR A 28 4.77 2.63 -14.85
CA THR A 28 3.84 2.21 -15.92
C THR A 28 2.79 3.27 -16.27
N LEU A 29 2.57 4.28 -15.42
CA LEU A 29 1.68 5.43 -15.69
C LEU A 29 2.41 6.62 -16.35
N PHE A 30 3.74 6.57 -16.45
CA PHE A 30 4.55 7.63 -17.03
C PHE A 30 5.33 7.19 -18.27
N VAL A 31 5.73 5.92 -18.37
CA VAL A 31 6.58 5.37 -19.43
C VAL A 31 5.85 4.27 -20.19
N GLY A 32 5.77 4.37 -21.52
CA GLY A 32 5.16 3.36 -22.40
C GLY A 32 3.64 3.24 -22.26
N VAL A 33 2.97 4.34 -21.91
CA VAL A 33 1.51 4.45 -21.81
C VAL A 33 0.87 4.27 -23.19
N GLN A 34 -0.27 3.59 -23.26
CA GLN A 34 -1.05 3.40 -24.49
C GLN A 34 -2.43 4.06 -24.33
N GLY A 35 -2.61 5.23 -24.94
CA GLY A 35 -3.81 6.05 -24.74
C GLY A 35 -3.96 6.46 -23.27
N ASN A 36 -5.09 6.10 -22.66
CA ASN A 36 -5.34 6.34 -21.22
C ASN A 36 -4.92 5.17 -20.32
N GLN A 37 -4.34 4.09 -20.86
CA GLN A 37 -4.01 2.90 -20.09
C GLN A 37 -2.53 2.85 -19.66
N PRO A 38 -2.23 2.34 -18.44
CA PRO A 38 -0.86 2.08 -18.04
C PRO A 38 -0.17 1.10 -18.98
N ASN A 39 1.16 1.20 -19.06
CA ASN A 39 2.00 0.27 -19.81
C ASN A 39 1.67 -1.19 -19.44
N PRO A 40 1.37 -2.06 -20.43
CA PRO A 40 0.97 -3.44 -20.18
C PRO A 40 2.13 -4.36 -19.76
N VAL A 41 3.39 -3.92 -19.91
CA VAL A 41 4.58 -4.72 -19.58
C VAL A 41 4.57 -5.13 -18.12
N ALA A 42 4.79 -6.44 -17.88
CA ALA A 42 4.80 -7.06 -16.54
C ALA A 42 3.56 -6.78 -15.68
N ARG A 43 2.45 -6.28 -16.26
CA ARG A 43 1.26 -5.85 -15.53
C ARG A 43 0.69 -6.94 -14.62
N LYS A 44 0.62 -8.18 -15.12
CA LYS A 44 0.10 -9.32 -14.33
C LYS A 44 0.96 -9.58 -13.09
N LEU A 45 2.29 -9.58 -13.25
CA LEU A 45 3.23 -9.78 -12.16
C LEU A 45 3.11 -8.67 -11.11
N PHE A 46 3.14 -7.40 -11.52
CA PHE A 46 3.03 -6.28 -10.57
C PHE A 46 1.69 -6.24 -9.85
N VAL A 47 0.59 -6.56 -10.53
CA VAL A 47 -0.72 -6.68 -9.89
C VAL A 47 -0.72 -7.80 -8.86
N ALA A 48 -0.19 -8.97 -9.21
CA ALA A 48 -0.09 -10.10 -8.29
C ALA A 48 0.75 -9.78 -7.05
N LEU A 49 1.94 -9.19 -7.23
CA LEU A 49 2.80 -8.80 -6.10
C LEU A 49 2.18 -7.70 -5.23
N GLN A 50 1.43 -6.77 -5.83
CA GLN A 50 0.70 -5.76 -5.06
C GLN A 50 -0.39 -6.40 -4.19
N HIS A 51 -1.21 -7.29 -4.76
CA HIS A 51 -2.25 -7.96 -3.98
C HIS A 51 -1.64 -8.87 -2.92
N LEU A 52 -0.59 -9.63 -3.24
CA LEU A 52 0.11 -10.47 -2.28
C LEU A 52 0.64 -9.65 -1.09
N SER A 53 1.39 -8.57 -1.37
CA SER A 53 1.95 -7.72 -0.31
C SER A 53 0.87 -7.08 0.56
N MET A 54 -0.21 -6.55 -0.05
CA MET A 54 -1.34 -5.99 0.70
C MET A 54 -2.03 -7.04 1.58
N THR A 55 -2.29 -8.23 1.05
CA THR A 55 -2.90 -9.34 1.81
C THR A 55 -2.02 -9.73 2.99
N LEU A 56 -0.71 -9.91 2.78
CA LEU A 56 0.22 -10.26 3.86
C LEU A 56 0.28 -9.16 4.93
N ILE A 57 0.27 -7.87 4.55
CA ILE A 57 0.23 -6.74 5.49
C ILE A 57 -1.03 -6.79 6.35
N VAL A 58 -2.21 -7.04 5.75
CA VAL A 58 -3.47 -7.14 6.48
C VAL A 58 -3.45 -8.33 7.43
N LEU A 59 -3.08 -9.53 6.94
CA LEU A 59 -3.04 -10.74 7.75
C LEU A 59 -2.09 -10.60 8.94
N THR A 60 -0.84 -10.19 8.70
CA THR A 60 0.14 -9.99 9.78
C THR A 60 -0.23 -8.85 10.72
N GLY A 61 -0.90 -7.81 10.23
CA GLY A 61 -1.46 -6.73 11.03
C GLY A 61 -2.54 -7.22 11.98
N LEU A 62 -3.50 -8.00 11.48
CA LEU A 62 -4.56 -8.63 12.28
C LEU A 62 -3.99 -9.62 13.30
N THR A 63 -3.04 -10.46 12.90
CA THR A 63 -2.36 -11.38 13.83
C THR A 63 -1.65 -10.60 14.94
N SER A 64 -0.97 -9.50 14.62
CA SER A 64 -0.33 -8.65 15.63
C SER A 64 -1.33 -8.01 16.60
N LEU A 65 -2.56 -7.71 16.15
CA LEU A 65 -3.62 -7.20 17.03
C LEU A 65 -4.06 -8.27 18.02
N VAL A 66 -4.29 -9.50 17.54
CA VAL A 66 -4.70 -10.62 18.39
C VAL A 66 -3.64 -10.93 19.45
N ILE A 67 -2.36 -10.97 19.07
CA ILE A 67 -1.25 -11.21 20.01
C ILE A 67 -1.17 -10.10 21.07
N LYS A 68 -1.58 -8.87 20.73
CA LYS A 68 -1.57 -7.70 21.63
C LYS A 68 -2.91 -7.46 22.33
N ASN A 69 -3.84 -8.42 22.32
CA ASN A 69 -5.17 -8.27 22.92
C ASN A 69 -5.92 -7.00 22.44
N PHE A 70 -5.67 -6.58 21.19
CA PHE A 70 -6.22 -5.36 20.61
C PHE A 70 -5.85 -4.06 21.34
N GLU A 71 -4.84 -4.08 22.20
CA GLU A 71 -4.29 -2.89 22.84
C GLU A 71 -3.41 -2.12 21.84
N VAL A 72 -3.96 -1.03 21.29
CA VAL A 72 -3.27 -0.19 20.31
C VAL A 72 -3.37 1.30 20.64
N GLN A 73 -2.32 2.03 20.27
CA GLN A 73 -2.26 3.48 20.39
C GLN A 73 -2.98 4.18 19.23
N SER A 74 -3.39 5.43 19.42
CA SER A 74 -4.19 6.19 18.45
C SER A 74 -3.58 6.27 17.04
N TRP A 75 -2.26 6.37 16.92
CA TRP A 75 -1.56 6.41 15.63
C TRP A 75 -1.74 5.13 14.80
N PHE A 76 -2.07 4.00 15.44
CA PHE A 76 -2.39 2.76 14.73
C PHE A 76 -3.68 2.89 13.93
N TYR A 77 -4.72 3.53 14.48
CA TYR A 77 -5.99 3.74 13.76
C TYR A 77 -5.78 4.67 12.57
N ALA A 78 -5.01 5.75 12.73
CA ALA A 78 -4.65 6.63 11.62
C ALA A 78 -3.93 5.86 10.50
N LYS A 79 -3.02 4.96 10.84
CA LYS A 79 -2.35 4.07 9.88
C LYS A 79 -3.34 3.17 9.13
N VAL A 80 -4.35 2.61 9.81
CA VAL A 80 -5.39 1.79 9.16
C VAL A 80 -6.20 2.63 8.16
N VAL A 81 -6.62 3.84 8.54
CA VAL A 81 -7.35 4.75 7.65
C VAL A 81 -6.51 5.11 6.43
N LEU A 82 -5.24 5.50 6.62
CA LEU A 82 -4.34 5.80 5.52
C LEU A 82 -4.10 4.58 4.63
N PHE A 83 -4.06 3.37 5.19
CA PHE A 83 -3.94 2.14 4.41
C PHE A 83 -5.17 1.91 3.51
N LEU A 84 -6.38 2.21 3.99
CA LEU A 84 -7.59 2.20 3.17
C LEU A 84 -7.56 3.25 2.06
N VAL A 85 -7.04 4.45 2.35
CA VAL A 85 -6.82 5.50 1.34
C VAL A 85 -5.82 5.04 0.27
N LEU A 86 -4.70 4.45 0.68
CA LEU A 86 -3.70 3.86 -0.21
C LEU A 86 -4.34 2.78 -1.11
N PHE A 87 -5.11 1.88 -0.53
CA PHE A 87 -5.77 0.81 -1.26
C PHE A 87 -6.77 1.34 -2.31
N SER A 88 -7.68 2.22 -1.88
CA SER A 88 -8.70 2.84 -2.75
C SER A 88 -8.09 3.65 -3.89
N SER A 89 -7.06 4.46 -3.59
CA SER A 89 -6.40 5.29 -4.59
C SER A 89 -5.65 4.47 -5.64
N LEU A 90 -4.97 3.38 -5.24
CA LEU A 90 -4.36 2.42 -6.16
C LEU A 90 -5.40 1.68 -7.00
N MET A 91 -6.53 1.28 -6.43
CA MET A 91 -7.64 0.70 -7.21
C MET A 91 -8.10 1.65 -8.31
N LYS A 92 -8.29 2.93 -7.97
CA LYS A 92 -8.74 3.96 -8.93
C LYS A 92 -7.68 4.25 -9.99
N ALA A 93 -6.40 4.36 -9.61
CA ALA A 93 -5.30 4.63 -10.54
C ALA A 93 -5.17 3.55 -11.63
N TYR A 94 -5.42 2.29 -11.27
CA TYR A 94 -5.23 1.14 -12.17
C TYR A 94 -6.52 0.44 -12.59
N LYS A 95 -7.68 1.04 -12.36
CA LYS A 95 -8.97 0.50 -12.82
C LYS A 95 -8.94 0.35 -14.35
N LYS A 96 -9.34 -0.82 -14.86
CA LYS A 96 -9.42 -1.08 -16.32
C LYS A 96 -10.66 -0.39 -16.90
N ASP A 97 -10.53 0.89 -17.22
CA ASP A 97 -11.61 1.74 -17.71
C ASP A 97 -11.04 2.84 -18.61
N ASP A 98 -11.32 2.76 -19.91
CA ASP A 98 -10.73 3.67 -20.91
C ASP A 98 -11.28 5.10 -20.84
N ARG A 99 -12.40 5.30 -20.12
CA ARG A 99 -13.01 6.62 -19.90
C ARG A 99 -12.25 7.45 -18.86
N ILE A 100 -11.43 6.80 -18.03
CA ILE A 100 -10.61 7.49 -17.02
C ILE A 100 -9.37 8.05 -17.70
N LEU A 101 -9.24 9.37 -17.70
CA LEU A 101 -8.11 10.08 -18.27
C LEU A 101 -6.80 9.71 -17.56
N LEU A 102 -5.70 9.64 -18.31
CA LEU A 102 -4.37 9.36 -17.76
C LEU A 102 -3.99 10.31 -16.61
N VAL A 103 -4.36 11.59 -16.71
CA VAL A 103 -4.11 12.59 -15.65
C VAL A 103 -4.86 12.25 -14.35
N GLN A 104 -6.09 11.74 -14.43
CA GLN A 104 -6.85 11.30 -13.26
C GLN A 104 -6.23 10.06 -12.61
N ARG A 105 -5.65 9.16 -13.42
CA ARG A 105 -4.90 8.00 -12.90
C ARG A 105 -3.66 8.42 -12.13
N ARG A 106 -2.90 9.38 -12.69
CA ARG A 106 -1.72 9.97 -12.04
C ARG A 106 -2.08 10.71 -10.75
N ALA A 107 -3.21 11.39 -10.71
CA ALA A 107 -3.73 11.99 -9.47
C ALA A 107 -4.06 10.91 -8.42
N GLY A 108 -4.69 9.81 -8.82
CA GLY A 108 -4.91 8.66 -7.94
C GLY A 108 -3.60 8.09 -7.39
N LEU A 109 -2.58 7.95 -8.23
CA LEU A 109 -1.24 7.54 -7.81
C LEU A 109 -0.60 8.56 -6.83
N ALA A 110 -0.76 9.87 -7.07
CA ALA A 110 -0.22 10.89 -6.17
C ALA A 110 -0.83 10.78 -4.76
N ILE A 111 -2.14 10.56 -4.67
CA ILE A 111 -2.82 10.30 -3.38
C ILE A 111 -2.26 9.04 -2.72
N ALA A 112 -2.06 7.96 -3.49
CA ALA A 112 -1.45 6.73 -3.00
C ALA A 112 -0.06 6.98 -2.40
N MET A 113 0.78 7.74 -3.10
CA MET A 113 2.14 8.07 -2.64
C MET A 113 2.12 8.90 -1.36
N VAL A 114 1.25 9.90 -1.26
CA VAL A 114 1.09 10.72 -0.05
C VAL A 114 0.63 9.86 1.12
N ALA A 115 -0.37 9.00 0.92
CA ALA A 115 -0.84 8.08 1.96
C ALA A 115 0.26 7.12 2.42
N LEU A 116 1.05 6.57 1.49
CA LEU A 116 2.19 5.70 1.81
C LEU A 116 3.27 6.43 2.62
N MET A 117 3.65 7.63 2.21
CA MET A 117 4.61 8.46 2.96
C MET A 117 4.10 8.80 4.36
N ALA A 118 2.81 9.14 4.50
CA ALA A 118 2.19 9.42 5.79
C ALA A 118 2.16 8.17 6.69
N ILE A 119 1.89 6.97 6.15
CA ILE A 119 1.98 5.71 6.90
C ILE A 119 3.39 5.49 7.42
N ILE A 120 4.41 5.67 6.58
CA ILE A 120 5.81 5.53 6.98
C ILE A 120 6.15 6.55 8.07
N GLY A 121 5.75 7.82 7.89
CA GLY A 121 5.92 8.87 8.88
C GLY A 121 5.30 8.53 10.24
N LEU A 122 4.06 8.03 10.26
CA LEU A 122 3.39 7.57 11.49
C LEU A 122 4.15 6.44 12.18
N VAL A 123 4.70 5.49 11.43
CA VAL A 123 5.48 4.37 11.99
C VAL A 123 6.83 4.83 12.55
N MET A 124 7.43 5.88 11.99
CA MET A 124 8.69 6.44 12.48
C MET A 124 8.49 7.30 13.72
N VAL A 125 7.49 8.19 13.70
CA VAL A 125 7.24 9.16 14.78
C VAL A 125 6.49 8.53 15.96
N LYS A 126 5.51 7.65 15.68
CA LYS A 126 4.61 7.02 16.67
C LYS A 126 4.06 8.05 17.68
N PRO A 127 3.34 9.08 17.22
CA PRO A 127 2.87 10.15 18.09
C PRO A 127 1.95 9.57 19.18
N ASN A 128 2.17 10.03 20.42
CA ASN A 128 1.30 9.76 21.55
C ASN A 128 0.46 11.01 21.79
N PHE A 129 -0.86 10.89 21.75
CA PHE A 129 -1.76 12.03 21.83
C PHE A 129 -2.27 12.34 23.25
N GLY A 130 -1.77 11.63 24.27
CA GLY A 130 -2.13 11.85 25.67
C GLY A 130 -3.44 11.18 26.04
#